data_AF-A0A447U6R8-F1
#
_entry.id   AF-A0A447U6R8-F1
#
_cell.length_a   1.000
_cell.length_b   1.000
_cell.length_c   1.000
_cell.angle_alpha   90.00
_cell.angle_beta   90.00
_cell.angle_gamma   90.00
#
_symmetry.space_group_name_H-M   'P 1'
#
loop_
_entity.id
_entity.type
_entity.pdbx_description
1 polymer ?
#
loop_
_entity_poly.entity_id
_entity_poly.type
_entity_poly.pdbx_seq_one_letter_code
_entity_poly.pdbx_strand_id
1 'polypeptide(L)'
;MFNGNVEQYDPWNAAHRTEVEEYTVDNTTKCSVFRTFQGWTALSDMLPGQGLLHVVPIPEAMAYILLRPLLDDVPEDELCGVAPGRVLPISEQWHPLLMAALTSIPPLEAGDSVWWHCDVIHSVAPVENQQGWGNVMYIPAAPMCEKNLAYARKVKAALETGASPGDFPREDYENHLGRALHAARSEYSRQAGIRYGRLTVVPPCPLTCGVPFAWAHPSYRTYAPGYVGPVNTTPPGVSV
;
A
#
# COMPACT_ATOMS: atom_id res chain seq x y z
N MET A 1 22.43 10.04 1.32
CA MET A 1 22.53 8.60 1.66
C MET A 1 23.70 7.93 0.93
N PHE A 2 23.62 7.55 -0.36
CA PHE A 2 24.72 6.86 -1.07
C PHE A 2 26.02 7.67 -1.27
N ASN A 3 26.00 8.97 -0.97
CA ASN A 3 27.17 9.86 -0.98
C ASN A 3 27.84 10.01 0.41
N GLY A 4 27.43 9.20 1.40
CA GLY A 4 27.93 9.27 2.78
C GLY A 4 27.21 10.27 3.69
N ASN A 5 26.45 11.22 3.14
CA ASN A 5 25.66 12.18 3.94
C ASN A 5 24.31 11.56 4.33
N VAL A 6 24.31 10.62 5.28
CA VAL A 6 23.10 9.90 5.72
C VAL A 6 22.14 10.84 6.46
N GLU A 7 22.64 11.75 7.29
CA GLU A 7 21.85 12.71 8.07
C GLU A 7 21.04 13.71 7.21
N GLN A 8 21.34 13.82 5.91
CA GLN A 8 20.59 14.65 4.96
C GLN A 8 19.46 13.88 4.27
N TYR A 9 19.36 12.57 4.49
CA TYR A 9 18.26 11.79 3.96
C TYR A 9 16.97 12.13 4.72
N ASP A 10 15.97 12.57 3.97
CA ASP A 10 14.63 12.84 4.49
C ASP A 10 13.65 11.85 3.83
N PRO A 11 13.08 10.90 4.58
CA PRO A 11 12.12 9.94 4.04
C PRO A 11 10.86 10.63 3.48
N TRP A 12 10.53 11.83 3.96
CA TRP A 12 9.34 12.59 3.56
C TRP A 12 9.54 13.45 2.31
N ASN A 13 10.77 13.54 1.79
CA ASN A 13 11.04 14.26 0.56
C ASN A 13 10.45 13.47 -0.63
N ALA A 14 9.47 14.08 -1.31
CA ALA A 14 8.78 13.49 -2.45
C ALA A 14 9.58 13.59 -3.77
N ALA A 15 10.68 14.34 -3.80
CA ALA A 15 11.48 14.53 -5.00
C ALA A 15 11.86 13.17 -5.64
N HIS A 16 11.66 13.07 -6.95
CA HIS A 16 11.94 11.88 -7.77
C HIS A 16 11.14 10.60 -7.45
N ARG A 17 10.38 10.53 -6.33
CA ARG A 17 9.56 9.34 -6.00
C ARG A 17 8.48 9.06 -7.06
N THR A 18 8.02 10.09 -7.76
CA THR A 18 7.04 9.96 -8.85
C THR A 18 7.62 9.49 -10.18
N GLU A 19 8.95 9.43 -10.29
CA GLU A 19 9.69 9.09 -11.53
C GLU A 19 10.14 7.61 -11.53
N VAL A 20 10.07 6.94 -10.38
CA VAL A 20 10.44 5.53 -10.25
C VAL A 20 9.41 4.65 -10.97
N GLU A 21 9.87 3.73 -11.81
CA GLU A 21 9.05 2.67 -12.42
C GLU A 21 9.58 1.30 -11.97
N GLU A 22 8.74 0.51 -11.31
CA GLU A 22 9.12 -0.83 -10.87
C GLU A 22 9.35 -1.76 -12.08
N TYR A 23 10.36 -2.61 -11.98
CA TYR A 23 10.63 -3.60 -13.02
C TYR A 23 9.43 -4.51 -13.24
N THR A 24 9.11 -4.76 -14.51
CA THR A 24 8.04 -5.69 -14.85
C THR A 24 8.61 -7.10 -14.92
N VAL A 25 8.12 -7.97 -14.05
CA VAL A 25 8.34 -9.42 -14.09
C VAL A 25 7.01 -10.07 -14.46
N ASP A 26 7.05 -11.00 -15.41
CA ASP A 26 5.83 -11.59 -15.97
C ASP A 26 4.95 -12.20 -14.88
N ASN A 27 3.65 -11.86 -14.96
CA ASN A 27 2.58 -12.35 -14.08
C ASN A 27 2.84 -12.22 -12.57
N THR A 28 3.67 -11.25 -12.18
CA THR A 28 3.97 -10.94 -10.79
C THR A 28 3.28 -9.64 -10.39
N THR A 29 2.76 -9.58 -9.16
CA THR A 29 2.20 -8.36 -8.59
C THR A 29 3.26 -7.25 -8.58
N LYS A 30 2.87 -6.05 -9.02
CA LYS A 30 3.71 -4.85 -8.97
C LYS A 30 2.89 -3.64 -8.55
N CYS A 31 3.54 -2.51 -8.25
CA CYS A 31 2.86 -1.25 -8.01
C CYS A 31 3.22 -0.20 -9.06
N SER A 32 2.31 0.04 -10.01
CA SER A 32 2.49 1.05 -11.07
C SER A 32 2.08 2.47 -10.61
N VAL A 33 1.89 2.70 -9.31
CA VAL A 33 1.52 4.00 -8.73
C VAL A 33 2.48 4.41 -7.62
N PHE A 34 2.73 5.70 -7.49
CA PHE A 34 3.36 6.27 -6.32
C PHE A 34 2.35 6.38 -5.18
N ARG A 35 2.61 5.68 -4.08
CA ARG A 35 1.86 5.77 -2.82
C ARG A 35 2.72 6.51 -1.81
N THR A 36 2.19 7.53 -1.15
CA THR A 36 2.87 8.16 0.00
C THR A 36 2.67 7.32 1.26
N PHE A 37 1.47 6.75 1.40
CA PHE A 37 1.13 5.84 2.48
C PHE A 37 0.41 4.62 1.91
N GLN A 38 0.78 3.46 2.42
CA GLN A 38 -0.09 2.29 2.40
C GLN A 38 -1.05 2.38 3.58
N GLY A 39 -2.18 1.70 3.48
CA GLY A 39 -3.19 1.73 4.52
C GLY A 39 -4.39 0.87 4.20
N TRP A 40 -5.15 0.59 5.25
CA TRP A 40 -6.42 -0.10 5.15
C TRP A 40 -7.40 0.38 6.20
N THR A 41 -8.68 0.17 5.93
CA THR A 41 -9.78 0.40 6.87
C THR A 41 -10.29 -0.93 7.41
N ALA A 42 -10.45 -1.03 8.73
CA ALA A 42 -10.98 -2.19 9.42
C ALA A 42 -12.46 -2.37 9.07
N LEU A 43 -12.83 -3.58 8.62
CA LEU A 43 -14.23 -3.96 8.42
C LEU A 43 -14.78 -4.80 9.59
N SER A 44 -13.91 -5.13 10.55
CA SER A 44 -14.21 -5.83 11.79
C SER A 44 -13.29 -5.33 12.90
N ASP A 45 -13.70 -5.56 14.15
CA ASP A 45 -12.83 -5.29 15.31
C ASP A 45 -11.59 -6.18 15.24
N MET A 46 -10.44 -5.60 15.57
CA MET A 46 -9.13 -6.26 15.55
C MET A 46 -8.65 -6.46 16.99
N LEU A 47 -8.68 -7.70 17.45
CA LEU A 47 -8.31 -8.04 18.82
C LEU A 47 -6.79 -8.23 18.96
N PRO A 48 -6.20 -7.89 20.12
CA PRO A 48 -4.78 -8.09 20.36
C PRO A 48 -4.35 -9.55 20.15
N GLY A 49 -3.21 -9.75 19.48
CA GLY A 49 -2.64 -11.08 19.24
C GLY A 49 -3.36 -11.94 18.19
N GLN A 50 -4.36 -11.41 17.48
CA GLN A 50 -5.14 -12.16 16.47
C GLN A 50 -4.59 -11.97 15.05
N GLY A 51 -3.29 -12.19 14.85
CA GLY A 51 -2.66 -12.07 13.53
C GLY A 51 -2.63 -10.64 12.98
N LEU A 52 -2.19 -9.70 13.82
CA LEU A 52 -2.24 -8.27 13.50
C LEU A 52 -1.06 -7.81 12.63
N LEU A 53 -1.29 -6.70 11.93
CA LEU A 53 -0.23 -5.92 11.28
C LEU A 53 0.81 -5.50 12.32
N HIS A 54 2.08 -5.68 11.97
CA HIS A 54 3.21 -5.10 12.66
C HIS A 54 3.95 -4.16 11.74
N VAL A 55 4.57 -3.14 12.29
CA VAL A 55 5.41 -2.18 11.58
C VAL A 55 6.71 -1.95 12.33
N VAL A 56 7.76 -1.53 11.63
CA VAL A 56 8.92 -0.87 12.27
C VAL A 56 8.66 0.64 12.16
N PRO A 57 8.27 1.33 13.24
CA PRO A 57 7.80 2.72 13.19
C PRO A 57 8.97 3.73 13.08
N ILE A 58 9.90 3.47 12.17
CA ILE A 58 11.12 4.25 11.91
C ILE A 58 11.23 4.41 10.39
N PRO A 59 10.66 5.46 9.78
CA PRO A 59 10.66 5.62 8.32
C PRO A 59 12.07 5.76 7.74
N GLU A 60 13.05 6.21 8.53
CA GLU A 60 14.45 6.31 8.14
C GLU A 60 15.15 4.93 8.06
N ALA A 61 14.51 3.85 8.51
CA ALA A 61 15.07 2.49 8.47
C ALA A 61 15.44 2.03 7.06
N MET A 62 14.85 2.62 6.02
CA MET A 62 15.24 2.38 4.63
C MET A 62 16.72 2.72 4.38
N ALA A 63 17.29 3.73 5.06
CA ALA A 63 18.71 4.02 4.93
C ALA A 63 19.58 2.86 5.44
N TYR A 64 19.19 2.21 6.55
CA TYR A 64 19.87 1.02 7.06
C TYR A 64 19.81 -0.12 6.03
N ILE A 65 18.61 -0.39 5.48
CA ILE A 65 18.39 -1.45 4.50
C ILE A 65 19.27 -1.23 3.26
N LEU A 66 19.32 -0.01 2.73
CA LEU A 66 20.06 0.29 1.50
C LEU A 66 21.58 0.24 1.68
N LEU A 67 22.09 0.50 2.88
CA LEU A 67 23.52 0.42 3.19
C LEU A 67 23.95 -0.98 3.62
N ARG A 68 23.03 -1.82 4.12
CA ARG A 68 23.35 -3.15 4.68
C ARG A 68 24.08 -4.08 3.69
N PRO A 69 23.70 -4.17 2.40
CA PRO A 69 24.41 -4.97 1.41
C PRO A 69 25.82 -4.49 1.05
N LEU A 70 26.21 -3.27 1.45
CA LEU A 70 27.51 -2.69 1.12
C LEU A 70 28.61 -3.02 2.15
N LEU A 71 28.26 -3.76 3.21
CA LEU A 71 29.22 -4.21 4.21
C LEU A 71 30.02 -5.42 3.70
N ASP A 72 31.20 -5.63 4.29
CA ASP A 72 32.17 -6.64 3.88
C ASP A 72 31.77 -8.09 4.23
N ASP A 73 30.68 -8.26 4.98
CA ASP A 73 30.13 -9.55 5.38
C ASP A 73 29.01 -10.06 4.46
N VAL A 74 28.71 -9.34 3.37
CA VAL A 74 27.72 -9.72 2.36
C VAL A 74 28.45 -10.20 1.10
N PRO A 75 28.07 -11.36 0.51
CA PRO A 75 28.63 -11.78 -0.78
C PRO A 75 28.48 -10.70 -1.86
N GLU A 76 29.49 -10.52 -2.71
CA GLU A 76 29.53 -9.43 -3.71
C GLU A 76 28.35 -9.44 -4.69
N ASP A 77 27.71 -10.60 -4.90
CA ASP A 77 26.58 -10.82 -5.79
C ASP A 77 25.22 -10.90 -5.07
N GLU A 78 25.19 -10.63 -3.76
CA GLU A 78 23.97 -10.67 -2.95
C GLU A 78 23.52 -9.29 -2.46
N LEU A 79 22.21 -9.11 -2.39
CA LEU A 79 21.55 -7.95 -1.79
C LEU A 79 20.68 -8.39 -0.60
N CYS A 80 21.28 -9.09 0.36
CA CYS A 80 20.65 -9.52 1.61
C CYS A 80 19.29 -10.25 1.41
N GLY A 81 19.19 -11.07 0.36
CA GLY A 81 17.98 -11.85 0.03
C GLY A 81 17.02 -11.20 -0.99
N VAL A 82 17.31 -9.98 -1.46
CA VAL A 82 16.54 -9.36 -2.55
C VAL A 82 16.62 -10.22 -3.80
N ALA A 83 15.46 -10.45 -4.42
CA ALA A 83 15.35 -11.17 -5.69
C ALA A 83 14.33 -10.46 -6.61
N PRO A 84 14.56 -10.43 -7.94
CA PRO A 84 13.61 -9.86 -8.88
C PRO A 84 12.22 -10.50 -8.77
N GLY A 85 11.17 -9.67 -8.86
CA GLY A 85 9.78 -10.14 -8.77
C GLY A 85 9.37 -10.63 -7.37
N ARG A 86 10.14 -10.27 -6.33
CA ARG A 86 9.78 -10.50 -4.93
C ARG A 86 9.83 -9.19 -4.17
N VAL A 87 9.05 -9.10 -3.10
CA VAL A 87 9.14 -8.01 -2.12
C VAL A 87 10.53 -7.99 -1.50
N LEU A 88 10.98 -6.81 -1.07
CA LEU A 88 12.26 -6.67 -0.37
C LEU A 88 12.14 -7.35 1.01
N PRO A 89 12.92 -8.41 1.29
CA PRO A 89 12.80 -9.13 2.55
C PRO A 89 13.60 -8.45 3.67
N ILE A 90 13.02 -8.41 4.87
CA ILE A 90 13.68 -8.04 6.12
C ILE A 90 13.75 -9.29 7.00
N SER A 91 14.89 -9.51 7.64
CA SER A 91 15.18 -10.75 8.37
C SER A 91 16.08 -10.50 9.55
N GLU A 92 16.01 -11.40 10.54
CA GLU A 92 16.89 -11.38 11.72
C GLU A 92 18.37 -11.54 11.33
N GLN A 93 18.65 -12.32 10.28
CA GLN A 93 20.01 -12.56 9.79
C GLN A 93 20.68 -11.26 9.31
N TRP A 94 19.96 -10.45 8.53
CA TRP A 94 20.55 -9.27 7.90
C TRP A 94 20.22 -7.97 8.63
N HIS A 95 19.10 -7.91 9.35
CA HIS A 95 18.53 -6.69 9.92
C HIS A 95 18.06 -6.85 11.39
N PRO A 96 18.85 -7.44 12.29
CA PRO A 96 18.40 -7.77 13.65
C PRO A 96 17.93 -6.54 14.45
N LEU A 97 18.57 -5.38 14.23
CA LEU A 97 18.18 -4.14 14.89
C LEU A 97 16.78 -3.66 14.47
N LEU A 98 16.42 -3.86 13.20
CA LEU A 98 15.10 -3.48 12.68
C LEU A 98 14.04 -4.48 13.16
N MET A 99 14.38 -5.77 13.21
CA MET A 99 13.50 -6.81 13.74
C MET A 99 13.16 -6.58 15.21
N ALA A 100 14.12 -6.11 16.01
CA ALA A 100 13.90 -5.75 17.42
C ALA A 100 12.92 -4.57 17.61
N ALA A 101 12.70 -3.76 16.58
CA ALA A 101 11.79 -2.62 16.61
C ALA A 101 10.38 -2.94 16.05
N LEU A 102 10.14 -4.19 15.64
CA LEU A 102 8.87 -4.62 15.09
C LEU A 102 7.76 -4.50 16.16
N THR A 103 6.73 -3.72 15.86
CA THR A 103 5.68 -3.31 16.81
C THR A 103 4.30 -3.59 16.23
N SER A 104 3.42 -4.26 16.99
CA SER A 104 2.02 -4.50 16.60
C SER A 104 1.25 -3.18 16.56
N ILE A 105 0.28 -3.09 15.65
CA ILE A 105 -0.78 -2.10 15.78
C ILE A 105 -1.57 -2.30 17.09
N PRO A 106 -2.20 -1.24 17.63
CA PRO A 106 -3.14 -1.39 18.74
C PRO A 106 -4.38 -2.20 18.31
N PRO A 107 -5.21 -2.65 19.27
CA PRO A 107 -6.56 -3.12 18.93
C PRO A 107 -7.33 -2.02 18.22
N LEU A 108 -8.20 -2.42 17.29
CA LEU A 108 -9.03 -1.52 16.49
C LEU A 108 -10.50 -1.91 16.56
N GLU A 109 -11.37 -0.95 16.31
CA GLU A 109 -12.79 -1.16 16.07
C GLU A 109 -13.10 -1.11 14.57
N ALA A 110 -14.20 -1.74 14.15
CA ALA A 110 -14.66 -1.64 12.77
C ALA A 110 -14.90 -0.17 12.36
N GLY A 111 -14.29 0.26 11.25
CA GLY A 111 -14.30 1.64 10.77
C GLY A 111 -12.99 2.40 11.03
N ASP A 112 -12.13 1.93 11.93
CA ASP A 112 -10.80 2.49 12.12
C ASP A 112 -9.93 2.29 10.88
N SER A 113 -8.90 3.12 10.72
CA SER A 113 -7.91 2.95 9.64
C SER A 113 -6.50 3.12 10.16
N VAL A 114 -5.59 2.35 9.59
CA VAL A 114 -4.15 2.43 9.88
C VAL A 114 -3.38 2.77 8.62
N TRP A 115 -2.30 3.53 8.79
CA TRP A 115 -1.53 4.11 7.69
C TRP A 115 -0.05 4.01 8.02
N TRP A 116 0.77 3.63 7.04
CA TRP A 116 2.22 3.62 7.17
C TRP A 116 2.88 4.14 5.91
N HIS A 117 4.00 4.85 6.09
CA HIS A 117 4.76 5.46 5.00
C HIS A 117 5.23 4.38 4.00
N CYS A 118 5.39 4.72 2.72
CA CYS A 118 5.68 3.74 1.67
C CYS A 118 6.98 2.95 1.86
N ASP A 119 7.93 3.48 2.65
CA ASP A 119 9.21 2.83 2.95
C ASP A 119 9.20 2.12 4.33
N VAL A 120 8.07 2.12 5.05
CA VAL A 120 7.98 1.48 6.37
C VAL A 120 7.84 -0.03 6.24
N ILE A 121 8.77 -0.71 6.91
CA ILE A 121 8.79 -2.16 7.07
C ILE A 121 7.53 -2.60 7.80
N HIS A 122 6.88 -3.65 7.29
CA HIS A 122 5.67 -4.20 7.88
C HIS A 122 5.58 -5.72 7.70
N SER A 123 4.76 -6.36 8.52
CA SER A 123 4.45 -7.79 8.45
C SER A 123 3.08 -8.09 9.05
N VAL A 124 2.59 -9.30 8.87
CA VAL A 124 1.39 -9.80 9.56
C VAL A 124 1.81 -10.96 10.44
N ALA A 125 1.49 -10.87 11.74
CA ALA A 125 1.84 -11.93 12.68
C ALA A 125 1.09 -13.23 12.35
N PRO A 126 1.70 -14.42 12.56
CA PRO A 126 0.98 -15.67 12.46
C PRO A 126 -0.08 -15.78 13.56
N VAL A 127 -1.15 -16.54 13.29
CA VAL A 127 -2.21 -16.81 14.26
C VAL A 127 -2.72 -18.23 14.10
N GLU A 128 -2.96 -18.89 15.23
CA GLU A 128 -3.65 -20.17 15.29
C GLU A 128 -5.00 -19.98 16.00
N ASN A 129 -6.05 -20.60 15.46
CA ASN A 129 -7.41 -20.52 16.02
C ASN A 129 -7.86 -19.07 16.31
N GLN A 130 -7.75 -18.20 15.30
CA GLN A 130 -8.08 -16.78 15.39
C GLN A 130 -9.47 -16.54 16.02
N GLN A 131 -9.52 -15.60 16.94
CA GLN A 131 -10.74 -15.11 17.57
C GLN A 131 -11.26 -13.87 16.85
N GLY A 132 -12.53 -13.87 16.49
CA GLY A 132 -13.11 -12.79 15.69
C GLY A 132 -12.65 -12.78 14.24
N TRP A 133 -12.92 -11.69 13.54
CA TRP A 133 -12.62 -11.51 12.11
C TRP A 133 -11.41 -10.61 11.92
N GLY A 134 -10.66 -10.86 10.84
CA GLY A 134 -9.50 -10.04 10.42
C GLY A 134 -9.76 -9.35 9.08
N ASN A 135 -10.94 -8.75 8.90
CA ASN A 135 -11.39 -8.24 7.62
C ASN A 135 -10.92 -6.79 7.44
N VAL A 136 -10.21 -6.52 6.35
CA VAL A 136 -9.70 -5.17 6.02
C VAL A 136 -10.00 -4.82 4.56
N MET A 137 -10.08 -3.52 4.28
CA MET A 137 -10.13 -2.99 2.91
C MET A 137 -8.90 -2.13 2.64
N TYR A 138 -8.06 -2.53 1.69
CA TYR A 138 -6.86 -1.79 1.30
C TYR A 138 -7.21 -0.53 0.51
N ILE A 139 -6.82 0.64 1.05
CA ILE A 139 -7.08 1.95 0.45
C ILE A 139 -5.82 2.81 0.70
N PRO A 140 -4.89 2.92 -0.26
CA PRO A 140 -3.67 3.70 -0.08
C PRO A 140 -3.90 5.21 -0.29
N ALA A 141 -2.94 6.02 0.15
CA ALA A 141 -2.83 7.41 -0.24
C ALA A 141 -1.90 7.52 -1.47
N ALA A 142 -2.49 7.75 -2.65
CA ALA A 142 -1.77 7.92 -3.91
C ALA A 142 -2.06 9.32 -4.48
N PRO A 143 -1.22 10.34 -4.21
CA PRO A 143 -1.48 11.72 -4.65
C PRO A 143 -1.47 11.85 -6.18
N MET A 144 -2.18 12.84 -6.71
CA MET A 144 -2.21 13.06 -8.15
C MET A 144 -0.84 13.53 -8.67
N CYS A 145 -0.30 12.80 -9.64
CA CYS A 145 0.89 13.13 -10.42
C CYS A 145 0.77 12.49 -11.81
N GLU A 146 1.70 12.76 -12.73
CA GLU A 146 1.63 12.22 -14.09
C GLU A 146 1.62 10.68 -14.13
N LYS A 147 2.49 10.04 -13.32
CA LYS A 147 2.54 8.59 -13.13
C LYS A 147 1.19 8.03 -12.68
N ASN A 148 0.63 8.57 -11.59
CA ASN A 148 -0.63 8.08 -11.02
C ASN A 148 -1.82 8.36 -11.94
N LEU A 149 -1.82 9.46 -12.67
CA LEU A 149 -2.84 9.78 -13.67
C LEU A 149 -2.82 8.77 -14.82
N ALA A 150 -1.64 8.37 -15.28
CA ALA A 150 -1.51 7.36 -16.33
C ALA A 150 -2.11 6.02 -15.89
N TYR A 151 -1.86 5.60 -14.64
CA TYR A 151 -2.46 4.37 -14.10
C TYR A 151 -3.97 4.52 -13.85
N ALA A 152 -4.44 5.66 -13.35
CA ALA A 152 -5.86 5.91 -13.12
C ALA A 152 -6.71 5.76 -14.40
N ARG A 153 -6.16 6.11 -15.57
CA ARG A 153 -6.82 5.88 -16.87
C ARG A 153 -7.01 4.38 -17.15
N LYS A 154 -6.04 3.52 -16.79
CA LYS A 154 -6.15 2.06 -16.91
C LYS A 154 -7.18 1.51 -15.91
N VAL A 155 -7.17 1.99 -14.67
CA VAL A 155 -8.16 1.61 -13.65
C VAL A 155 -9.58 1.94 -14.11
N LYS A 156 -9.80 3.11 -14.73
CA LYS A 156 -11.11 3.46 -15.31
C LYS A 156 -11.57 2.43 -16.34
N ALA A 157 -10.68 1.97 -17.21
CA ALA A 157 -11.02 0.97 -18.23
C ALA A 157 -11.34 -0.40 -17.61
N ALA A 158 -10.54 -0.86 -16.64
CA ALA A 158 -10.79 -2.10 -15.91
C ALA A 158 -12.12 -2.06 -15.14
N LEU A 159 -12.44 -0.93 -14.51
CA LEU A 159 -13.70 -0.72 -13.80
C LEU A 159 -14.93 -0.82 -14.71
N GLU A 160 -14.83 -0.32 -15.96
CA GLU A 160 -15.93 -0.40 -16.93
C GLU A 160 -16.28 -1.84 -17.31
N THR A 161 -15.28 -2.72 -17.33
CA THR A 161 -15.47 -4.14 -17.67
C THR A 161 -15.61 -5.03 -16.45
N GLY A 162 -15.21 -4.58 -15.25
CA GLY A 162 -15.10 -5.42 -14.07
C GLY A 162 -13.87 -6.34 -14.09
N ALA A 163 -12.88 -6.03 -14.93
CA ALA A 163 -11.65 -6.81 -15.02
C ALA A 163 -10.73 -6.51 -13.83
N SER A 164 -9.83 -7.46 -13.51
CA SER A 164 -8.80 -7.25 -12.51
C SER A 164 -7.95 -6.02 -12.90
N PRO A 165 -7.63 -5.10 -11.96
CA PRO A 165 -6.71 -4.00 -12.26
C PRO A 165 -5.34 -4.54 -12.67
N GLY A 166 -4.67 -3.87 -13.61
CA GLY A 166 -3.49 -4.42 -14.31
C GLY A 166 -2.22 -4.62 -13.46
N ASP A 167 -2.24 -4.25 -12.19
CA ASP A 167 -1.15 -4.54 -11.22
C ASP A 167 -1.35 -5.87 -10.48
N PHE A 168 -2.52 -6.49 -10.63
CA PHE A 168 -2.88 -7.77 -10.04
C PHE A 168 -2.91 -8.87 -11.10
N PRO A 169 -2.82 -10.15 -10.68
CA PRO A 169 -3.08 -11.28 -11.56
C PRO A 169 -4.44 -11.14 -12.25
N ARG A 170 -4.49 -11.58 -13.52
CA ARG A 170 -5.68 -11.46 -14.36
C ARG A 170 -6.70 -12.56 -14.04
N GLU A 171 -7.32 -12.45 -12.88
CA GLU A 171 -8.35 -13.37 -12.40
C GLU A 171 -9.74 -13.05 -12.96
N ASP A 172 -10.07 -11.77 -13.14
CA ASP A 172 -11.24 -11.28 -13.88
C ASP A 172 -12.61 -11.81 -13.36
N TYR A 173 -12.70 -12.21 -12.09
CA TYR A 173 -13.92 -12.78 -11.49
C TYR A 173 -15.14 -11.86 -11.55
N GLU A 174 -14.92 -10.55 -11.43
CA GLU A 174 -15.98 -9.53 -11.30
C GLU A 174 -16.43 -8.93 -12.64
N ASN A 175 -16.04 -9.52 -13.78
CA ASN A 175 -16.40 -9.03 -15.12
C ASN A 175 -17.91 -8.82 -15.32
N HIS A 176 -18.73 -9.58 -14.60
CA HIS A 176 -20.19 -9.48 -14.64
C HIS A 176 -20.73 -8.21 -13.95
N LEU A 177 -19.94 -7.56 -13.09
CA LEU A 177 -20.31 -6.39 -12.28
C LEU A 177 -19.89 -5.04 -12.88
N GLY A 178 -19.00 -5.02 -13.90
CA GLY A 178 -18.37 -3.79 -14.39
C GLY A 178 -19.33 -2.65 -14.71
N ARG A 179 -20.45 -2.94 -15.39
CA ARG A 179 -21.48 -1.93 -15.71
C ARG A 179 -22.16 -1.35 -14.47
N ALA A 180 -22.44 -2.19 -13.46
CA ALA A 180 -23.07 -1.76 -12.22
C ALA A 180 -22.13 -0.90 -11.36
N LEU A 181 -20.86 -1.32 -11.24
CA LEU A 181 -19.82 -0.58 -10.52
C LEU A 181 -19.56 0.79 -11.15
N HIS A 182 -19.48 0.85 -12.49
CA HIS A 182 -19.31 2.12 -13.20
C HIS A 182 -20.49 3.08 -12.99
N ALA A 183 -21.72 2.56 -13.01
CA ALA A 183 -22.92 3.35 -12.79
C ALA A 183 -22.98 3.92 -11.36
N ALA A 184 -22.72 3.09 -10.34
CA ALA A 184 -22.72 3.50 -8.93
C ALA A 184 -21.69 4.62 -8.65
N ARG A 185 -20.51 4.57 -9.30
CA ARG A 185 -19.50 5.64 -9.21
C ARG A 185 -20.06 7.00 -9.64
N SER A 186 -20.84 7.05 -10.73
CA SER A 186 -21.35 8.30 -11.29
C SER A 186 -22.29 9.03 -10.33
N GLU A 187 -22.97 8.28 -9.47
CA GLU A 187 -23.89 8.79 -8.46
C GLU A 187 -23.13 9.29 -7.22
N TYR A 188 -22.24 8.46 -6.67
CA TYR A 188 -21.46 8.81 -5.49
C TYR A 188 -20.50 9.99 -5.73
N SER A 189 -19.79 10.00 -6.86
CA SER A 189 -18.85 11.09 -7.20
C SER A 189 -19.56 12.44 -7.36
N ARG A 190 -20.80 12.41 -7.85
CA ARG A 190 -21.65 13.61 -7.98
C ARG A 190 -22.10 14.12 -6.61
N GLN A 191 -22.36 13.22 -5.67
CA GLN A 191 -22.81 13.55 -4.32
C GLN A 191 -21.67 13.99 -3.39
N ALA A 192 -20.48 13.39 -3.52
CA ALA A 192 -19.30 13.69 -2.71
C ALA A 192 -18.42 14.83 -3.27
N GLY A 193 -18.78 15.43 -4.42
CA GLY A 193 -17.97 16.48 -5.08
C GLY A 193 -16.62 16.01 -5.62
N ILE A 194 -16.38 14.70 -5.66
CA ILE A 194 -15.12 14.07 -6.08
C ILE A 194 -14.98 14.19 -7.60
N ARG A 195 -14.11 15.08 -8.07
CA ARG A 195 -13.79 15.26 -9.49
C ARG A 195 -12.56 14.45 -9.89
N TYR A 196 -12.69 13.13 -9.98
CA TYR A 196 -11.73 12.35 -10.76
C TYR A 196 -12.17 12.34 -12.24
N GLY A 197 -11.52 13.18 -13.07
CA GLY A 197 -11.66 13.12 -14.54
C GLY A 197 -12.23 14.35 -15.25
N ARG A 198 -12.43 15.50 -14.59
CA ARG A 198 -12.69 16.78 -15.30
C ARG A 198 -11.47 17.69 -15.19
N LEU A 199 -10.71 17.73 -16.28
CA LEU A 199 -9.67 18.71 -16.60
C LEU A 199 -10.26 20.12 -16.42
N THR A 200 -9.96 20.78 -15.30
CA THR A 200 -10.03 22.24 -15.20
C THR A 200 -8.92 22.63 -14.25
N VAL A 201 -7.84 23.18 -14.80
CA VAL A 201 -6.76 23.80 -14.04
C VAL A 201 -7.39 24.93 -13.24
N VAL A 202 -7.56 24.72 -11.93
CA VAL A 202 -7.75 25.84 -11.02
C VAL A 202 -6.34 26.35 -10.76
N PRO A 203 -5.99 27.58 -11.18
CA PRO A 203 -4.66 28.13 -10.87
C PRO A 203 -4.47 28.18 -9.35
N PRO A 204 -3.22 28.08 -8.86
CA PRO A 204 -2.94 28.05 -7.44
C PRO A 204 -3.49 29.32 -6.80
N CYS A 205 -4.48 29.16 -5.91
CA CYS A 205 -4.86 30.21 -4.99
C CYS A 205 -3.68 30.42 -4.04
N PRO A 206 -3.05 31.60 -4.01
CA PRO A 206 -1.99 31.86 -3.05
C PRO A 206 -2.69 32.10 -1.73
N LEU A 207 -2.64 31.13 -0.81
CA LEU A 207 -2.70 31.29 0.65
C LEU A 207 -2.74 29.89 1.28
N THR A 208 -1.62 29.55 1.93
CA THR A 208 -1.48 28.76 3.17
C THR A 208 -2.64 27.86 3.62
N CYS A 209 -2.25 26.61 3.95
CA CYS A 209 -2.89 25.64 4.84
C CYS A 209 -3.71 24.52 4.18
N GLY A 210 -3.32 23.28 4.50
CA GLY A 210 -4.22 22.12 4.52
C GLY A 210 -4.11 21.18 3.32
N VAL A 211 -3.49 20.03 3.53
CA VAL A 211 -3.59 18.85 2.67
C VAL A 211 -5.07 18.53 2.44
N PRO A 212 -5.61 18.50 1.21
CA PRO A 212 -7.01 18.16 0.98
C PRO A 212 -7.21 16.64 1.15
N PHE A 213 -7.73 16.26 2.32
CA PHE A 213 -8.28 14.93 2.60
C PHE A 213 -9.61 14.74 1.85
N ALA A 214 -9.74 13.66 1.08
CA ALA A 214 -11.02 13.21 0.57
C ALA A 214 -11.62 12.20 1.56
N TRP A 215 -12.65 12.61 2.30
CA TRP A 215 -13.45 11.73 3.16
C TRP A 215 -14.46 10.94 2.34
N ALA A 216 -14.61 9.66 2.64
CA ALA A 216 -15.80 8.86 2.29
C ALA A 216 -16.48 8.45 3.60
N HIS A 217 -17.61 9.09 3.93
CA HIS A 217 -18.44 8.71 5.08
C HIS A 217 -19.18 7.39 4.79
N PRO A 218 -19.26 6.44 5.73
CA PRO A 218 -19.97 5.19 5.52
C PRO A 218 -21.45 5.40 5.84
N SER A 219 -22.30 5.35 4.82
CA SER A 219 -23.76 5.35 5.03
C SER A 219 -24.46 4.47 4.01
N TYR A 220 -23.98 3.25 3.77
CA TYR A 220 -24.82 2.21 3.16
C TYR A 220 -24.46 0.84 3.74
N ARG A 221 -25.46 0.20 4.37
CA ARG A 221 -25.49 -1.25 4.54
C ARG A 221 -25.49 -1.88 3.15
N THR A 222 -24.37 -2.42 2.71
CA THR A 222 -24.31 -3.24 1.50
C THR A 222 -23.90 -4.65 1.89
N TYR A 223 -24.83 -5.59 1.67
CA TYR A 223 -24.51 -6.99 1.45
C TYR A 223 -23.49 -7.06 0.31
N ALA A 224 -22.24 -7.39 0.64
CA ALA A 224 -21.25 -7.86 -0.31
C ALA A 224 -20.99 -9.34 0.01
N PRO A 225 -21.10 -10.26 -0.93
CA PRO A 225 -20.57 -11.61 -0.73
C PRO A 225 -19.06 -11.45 -0.60
N GLY A 226 -18.54 -11.74 0.60
CA GLY A 226 -17.12 -11.64 0.89
C GLY A 226 -16.32 -12.49 -0.08
N TYR A 227 -15.43 -11.85 -0.85
CA TYR A 227 -14.36 -12.54 -1.53
C TYR A 227 -13.33 -12.94 -0.47
N VAL A 228 -13.44 -14.16 0.03
CA VAL A 228 -12.39 -14.80 0.82
C VAL A 228 -11.37 -15.32 -0.18
N GLY A 229 -10.40 -14.49 -0.53
CA GLY A 229 -9.22 -14.97 -1.25
C GLY A 229 -8.51 -16.03 -0.40
N PRO A 230 -7.87 -17.04 -1.02
CA PRO A 230 -7.09 -18.02 -0.28
C PRO A 230 -6.03 -17.28 0.54
N VAL A 231 -5.97 -17.58 1.84
CA VAL A 231 -4.85 -17.21 2.70
C VAL A 231 -3.65 -17.95 2.12
N ASN A 232 -2.89 -17.25 1.27
CA ASN A 232 -1.69 -17.80 0.67
C ASN A 232 -0.70 -17.96 1.83
N THR A 233 -0.50 -19.20 2.27
CA THR A 233 0.45 -19.60 3.32
C THR A 233 1.87 -19.41 2.80
N THR A 234 2.24 -18.15 2.63
CA THR A 234 3.63 -17.72 2.53
C THR A 234 4.11 -17.65 3.98
N PRO A 235 5.28 -18.22 4.33
CA PRO A 235 5.81 -18.04 5.69
C PRO A 235 5.86 -16.54 6.01
N PRO A 236 5.60 -16.11 7.27
CA PRO A 236 5.52 -14.70 7.61
C PRO A 236 6.84 -14.02 7.25
N GLY A 237 6.84 -13.32 6.12
CA GLY A 237 7.95 -12.49 5.68
C GLY A 237 7.73 -11.08 6.20
N VAL A 238 8.73 -10.50 6.84
CA VAL A 238 8.77 -9.06 7.08
C VAL A 238 9.28 -8.42 5.79
N SER A 239 8.60 -7.40 5.28
CA SER A 239 8.96 -6.74 4.02
C SER A 239 8.71 -5.25 4.06
N VAL A 240 9.27 -4.53 3.08
CA VAL A 240 8.89 -3.15 2.76
C VAL A 240 7.92 -3.14 1.59
#